data_AF-A0A2T0VAR2-F1
#
_entry.id   AF-A0A2T0VAR2-F1
#
_cell.length_a   1.000
_cell.length_b   1.000
_cell.length_c   1.000
_cell.angle_alpha   90.00
_cell.angle_beta   90.00
_cell.angle_gamma   90.00
#
_symmetry.space_group_name_H-M   'P 1'
#
loop_
_entity.id
_entity.type
_entity.pdbx_description
1 polymer ?
#
loop_
_entity_poly.entity_id
_entity_poly.type
_entity_poly.pdbx_seq_one_letter_code
_entity_poly.pdbx_strand_id
1 'polypeptide(L)'
;MVSYDEMKATLLARDDVQLGVGASDEDIRSAQDQLGEFPPDFTQYLRDFGHATFGGAEISGLGPMPAPGLDLVEMVLLERTTYTLPERLVAVGCETGVTL
;
A
#
# COMPACT_ATOMS: atom_id res chain seq x y z
N MET A 1 0.30 2.73 20.78
CA MET A 1 0.61 2.97 19.36
C MET A 1 1.50 1.82 18.95
N VAL A 2 1.12 1.06 17.92
CA VAL A 2 1.91 -0.08 17.43
C VAL A 2 3.07 0.47 16.60
N SER A 3 4.28 -0.02 16.81
CA SER A 3 5.46 0.33 16.01
C SER A 3 5.48 -0.41 14.67
N TYR A 4 6.25 0.10 13.71
CA TYR A 4 6.48 -0.59 12.45
C TYR A 4 7.01 -2.02 12.65
N ASP A 5 7.98 -2.21 13.55
CA ASP A 5 8.58 -3.52 13.78
C ASP A 5 7.59 -4.52 14.38
N GLU A 6 6.69 -4.08 15.28
CA GLU A 6 5.61 -4.91 15.80
C GLU A 6 4.60 -5.28 14.70
N MET A 7 4.26 -4.35 13.81
CA MET A 7 3.40 -4.61 12.66
C MET A 7 4.05 -5.61 11.69
N LYS A 8 5.33 -5.43 11.35
CA LYS A 8 6.13 -6.32 10.50
C LYS A 8 6.18 -7.74 11.07
N ALA A 9 6.52 -7.87 12.36
CA ALA A 9 6.57 -9.16 13.04
C ALA A 9 5.20 -9.85 13.06
N THR A 10 4.13 -9.07 13.26
CA THR A 10 2.77 -9.59 13.25
C THR A 10 2.39 -10.10 11.88
N LEU A 11 2.63 -9.35 10.80
CA LEU A 11 2.33 -9.80 9.43
C LEU A 11 3.09 -11.08 9.08
N LEU A 12 4.39 -11.14 9.36
CA LEU A 12 5.23 -12.31 9.06
C LEU A 12 4.82 -13.58 9.82
N ALA A 13 4.13 -13.45 10.95
CA ALA A 13 3.67 -14.57 11.76
C ALA A 13 2.30 -15.11 11.34
N ARG A 14 1.64 -14.52 10.34
CA ARG A 14 0.31 -14.94 9.87
C ARG A 14 0.41 -16.05 8.83
N ASP A 15 -0.45 -17.06 8.96
CA ASP A 15 -0.57 -18.13 7.97
C ASP A 15 -1.42 -17.72 6.74
N ASP A 16 -2.23 -16.67 6.87
CA ASP A 16 -3.18 -16.20 5.86
C ASP A 16 -2.71 -14.94 5.13
N VAL A 17 -1.43 -14.58 5.25
CA VAL A 17 -0.86 -13.40 4.59
C VAL A 17 -0.24 -13.76 3.24
N GLN A 18 -0.47 -12.91 2.26
CA GLN A 18 0.25 -12.88 1.00
C GLN A 18 0.99 -11.55 0.93
N LEU A 19 2.31 -11.60 0.91
CA LEU A 19 3.17 -10.43 0.83
C LEU A 19 3.75 -10.35 -0.57
N GLY A 20 3.91 -9.12 -1.07
CA GLY A 20 4.76 -8.87 -2.23
C GLY A 20 6.24 -9.10 -1.90
N VAL A 21 7.09 -8.69 -2.83
CA VAL A 21 8.55 -8.87 -2.72
C VAL A 21 9.30 -7.59 -2.32
N GLY A 22 8.56 -6.51 -2.03
CA GLY A 22 9.14 -5.18 -1.83
C GLY A 22 9.27 -4.37 -3.12
N ALA A 23 9.31 -3.06 -2.95
CA ALA A 23 9.52 -2.07 -4.00
C ALA A 23 10.96 -1.54 -3.96
N SER A 24 11.51 -1.21 -5.13
CA SER A 24 12.84 -0.60 -5.21
C SER A 24 12.80 0.87 -4.76
N ASP A 25 13.95 1.41 -4.36
CA ASP A 25 14.08 2.85 -4.07
C ASP A 25 13.78 3.74 -5.30
N GLU A 26 13.89 3.20 -6.51
CA GLU A 26 13.51 3.89 -7.73
C GLU A 26 11.99 3.96 -7.89
N ASP A 27 11.29 2.84 -7.69
CA ASP A 27 9.82 2.79 -7.75
C ASP A 27 9.19 3.69 -6.68
N ILE A 28 9.71 3.65 -5.46
CA ILE A 28 9.23 4.48 -4.35
C ILE A 28 9.40 5.97 -4.68
N ARG A 29 10.57 6.37 -5.20
CA ARG A 29 10.83 7.76 -5.56
C ARG A 29 9.92 8.22 -6.70
N SER A 30 9.74 7.39 -7.72
CA SER A 30 8.83 7.66 -8.84
C SER A 30 7.38 7.84 -8.36
N ALA A 31 6.94 7.05 -7.39
CA ALA A 31 5.62 7.21 -6.78
C ALA A 31 5.53 8.50 -5.94
N GLN A 32 6.57 8.85 -5.18
CA GLN A 32 6.62 10.09 -4.40
C GLN A 32 6.61 11.35 -5.29
N ASP A 33 7.28 11.30 -6.44
CA ASP A 33 7.26 12.39 -7.43
C ASP A 33 5.83 12.65 -7.97
N GLN A 34 4.98 11.63 -7.99
CA GLN A 34 3.59 11.72 -8.47
C GLN A 34 2.57 12.02 -7.36
N LEU A 35 2.78 11.45 -6.18
CA LEU A 35 1.78 11.46 -5.11
C LEU A 35 2.13 12.41 -3.95
N GLY A 36 3.39 12.83 -3.84
CA GLY A 36 3.93 13.55 -2.69
C GLY A 36 4.73 12.63 -1.76
N GLU A 37 5.36 13.22 -0.74
CA GLU A 37 6.18 12.48 0.21
C GLU A 37 5.38 11.46 1.02
N PHE A 38 6.03 10.35 1.35
CA PHE A 38 5.46 9.28 2.17
C PHE A 38 6.01 9.33 3.60
N PRO A 39 5.19 8.97 4.61
CA PRO A 39 5.69 8.75 5.96
C PRO A 39 6.82 7.70 5.98
N PRO A 40 7.80 7.83 6.90
CA PRO A 40 8.93 6.89 7.00
C PRO A 40 8.49 5.42 7.13
N ASP A 41 7.52 5.14 8.01
CA ASP A 41 7.02 3.78 8.25
C ASP A 41 6.33 3.18 7.02
N PHE A 42 5.61 4.01 6.25
CA PHE A 42 4.99 3.56 5.00
C PHE A 42 6.04 3.31 3.91
N THR A 43 7.09 4.13 3.86
CA THR A 43 8.23 3.90 2.97
C THR A 43 8.93 2.58 3.31
N GLN A 44 9.09 2.27 4.60
CA GLN A 44 9.66 1.01 5.05
C GLN A 44 8.78 -0.19 4.69
N TYR A 45 7.45 -0.06 4.83
CA TYR A 45 6.49 -1.06 4.37
C TYR A 45 6.63 -1.36 2.87
N LEU A 46 6.69 -0.32 2.03
CA LEU A 46 6.85 -0.49 0.59
C LEU A 46 8.16 -1.20 0.25
N ARG A 47 9.26 -0.91 0.96
CA ARG A 47 10.53 -1.62 0.77
C ARG A 47 10.47 -3.07 1.18
N ASP A 48 9.86 -3.37 2.33
CA ASP A 48 9.86 -4.71 2.90
C ASP A 48 8.89 -5.66 2.18
N PHE A 49 7.72 -5.16 1.79
CA PHE A 49 6.62 -5.98 1.29
C PHE A 49 6.08 -5.52 -0.05
N GLY A 50 6.13 -4.22 -0.32
CA GLY A 50 5.53 -3.64 -1.52
C GLY A 50 4.03 -3.52 -1.35
N HIS A 51 3.32 -4.65 -1.28
CA HIS A 51 1.87 -4.77 -1.02
C HIS A 51 1.59 -5.97 -0.09
N ALA A 52 0.38 -6.05 0.47
CA ALA A 52 -0.01 -7.15 1.35
C ALA A 52 -1.51 -7.46 1.27
N THR A 53 -1.87 -8.74 1.36
CA THR A 53 -3.25 -9.21 1.48
C THR A 53 -3.34 -10.18 2.65
N PHE A 54 -4.31 -9.99 3.55
CA PHE A 54 -4.54 -10.90 4.68
C PHE A 54 -5.97 -10.78 5.18
N GLY A 55 -6.59 -11.90 5.58
CA GLY A 55 -7.93 -11.89 6.16
C GLY A 55 -9.01 -11.22 5.30
N GLY A 56 -8.84 -11.20 3.96
CA GLY A 56 -9.72 -10.49 3.03
C GLY A 56 -9.51 -8.97 2.94
N ALA A 57 -8.57 -8.41 3.71
CA ALA A 57 -8.11 -7.05 3.58
C ALA A 57 -6.92 -6.98 2.61
N GLU A 58 -6.85 -5.90 1.84
CA GLU A 58 -5.77 -5.63 0.90
C GLU A 58 -5.16 -4.26 1.19
N ILE A 59 -3.84 -4.21 1.21
CA ILE A 59 -3.05 -2.99 1.34
C ILE A 59 -2.33 -2.77 0.02
N SER A 60 -2.70 -1.68 -0.64
CA SER A 60 -2.12 -1.23 -1.90
C SER A 60 -0.68 -0.77 -1.70
N GLY A 61 0.08 -0.87 -2.78
CA GLY A 61 1.52 -0.90 -2.69
C GLY A 61 2.25 -0.66 -3.99
N LEU A 62 3.55 -0.93 -3.96
CA LEU A 62 4.45 -0.82 -5.11
C LEU A 62 5.22 -2.14 -5.29
N GLY A 63 5.95 -2.27 -6.39
CA GLY A 63 6.76 -3.43 -6.70
C GLY A 63 6.22 -4.27 -7.86
N PRO A 64 6.83 -5.42 -8.17
CA PRO A 64 6.45 -6.20 -9.34
C PRO A 64 5.10 -6.93 -9.14
N MET A 65 4.22 -6.79 -10.14
CA MET A 65 2.94 -7.48 -10.24
C MET A 65 2.01 -7.31 -9.02
N PRO A 66 1.68 -6.07 -8.59
CA PRO A 66 0.53 -5.90 -7.71
C PRO A 66 -0.70 -6.44 -8.45
N ALA A 67 -1.59 -7.13 -7.74
CA ALA A 67 -2.87 -7.52 -8.33
C ALA A 67 -3.58 -6.25 -8.89
N PRO A 68 -4.34 -6.34 -9.99
CA PRO A 68 -5.07 -5.19 -10.51
C PRO A 68 -5.90 -4.53 -9.40
N GLY A 69 -5.68 -3.23 -9.16
CA GLY A 69 -6.29 -2.48 -8.06
C GLY A 69 -5.42 -2.31 -6.81
N LEU A 70 -4.27 -2.99 -6.70
CA LEU A 70 -3.29 -2.81 -5.62
C LEU A 70 -2.12 -1.91 -5.98
N ASP A 71 -2.05 -1.42 -7.22
CA ASP A 71 -1.08 -0.39 -7.57
C ASP A 71 -1.44 0.92 -6.85
N LEU A 72 -0.55 1.36 -5.97
CA LEU A 72 -0.75 2.55 -5.15
C LEU A 72 -0.97 3.81 -5.98
N VAL A 73 -0.20 3.98 -7.07
CA VAL A 73 -0.26 5.18 -7.90
C VAL A 73 -1.56 5.22 -8.68
N GLU A 74 -1.93 4.11 -9.32
CA GLU A 74 -3.19 3.99 -10.04
C GLU A 74 -4.38 4.27 -9.12
N MET A 75 -4.41 3.63 -7.95
CA MET A 75 -5.51 3.77 -7.00
C MET A 75 -5.64 5.21 -6.48
N VAL A 76 -4.54 5.84 -6.06
CA VAL A 76 -4.59 7.20 -5.50
C VAL A 76 -5.00 8.21 -6.57
N LEU A 77 -4.52 8.06 -7.80
CA LEU A 77 -4.93 8.93 -8.92
C LEU A 77 -6.41 8.72 -9.27
N LEU A 78 -6.89 7.47 -9.26
CA LEU A 78 -8.31 7.17 -9.44
C LEU A 78 -9.16 7.82 -8.35
N GLU A 79 -8.76 7.74 -7.08
CA GLU A 79 -9.51 8.36 -5.99
C GLU A 79 -9.47 9.89 -6.02
N ARG A 80 -8.32 10.48 -6.39
CA ARG A 80 -8.22 11.94 -6.60
C ARG A 80 -9.18 12.41 -7.68
N THR A 81 -9.26 11.68 -8.79
CA THR A 81 -10.11 12.05 -9.93
C THR A 81 -11.59 11.75 -9.69
N THR A 82 -11.91 10.65 -9.01
CA THR A 82 -13.29 10.18 -8.84
C THR A 82 -13.95 10.70 -7.56
N TYR A 83 -13.20 10.78 -6.46
CA TYR A 83 -13.71 11.11 -5.13
C TYR A 83 -13.14 12.40 -4.56
N THR A 84 -12.38 13.16 -5.36
CA THR A 84 -11.77 14.43 -4.95
C THR A 84 -10.87 14.27 -3.72
N LEU A 85 -10.15 13.14 -3.64
CA LEU A 85 -9.20 12.89 -2.55
C LEU A 85 -8.19 14.06 -2.49
N PRO A 86 -8.01 14.72 -1.34
CA PRO A 86 -7.02 15.78 -1.19
C PRO A 86 -5.61 15.33 -1.54
N GLU A 87 -4.81 16.20 -2.19
CA GLU A 87 -3.44 15.86 -2.63
C GLU A 87 -2.52 15.42 -1.47
N ARG A 88 -2.78 15.91 -0.25
CA ARG A 88 -2.03 15.52 0.96
C ARG A 88 -2.40 14.15 1.52
N LEU A 89 -3.37 13.45 0.94
CA LEU A 89 -3.82 12.13 1.36
C LEU A 89 -3.44 11.09 0.30
N VAL A 90 -3.04 9.93 0.80
CA VAL A 90 -2.69 8.74 0.01
C VAL A 90 -3.60 7.62 0.51
N ALA A 91 -4.52 7.17 -0.34
CA ALA A 91 -5.28 5.95 -0.08
C ALA A 91 -4.31 4.76 -0.12
N VAL A 92 -4.44 3.83 0.83
CA VAL A 92 -3.54 2.66 0.96
C VAL A 92 -4.29 1.32 0.96
N GLY A 93 -5.61 1.36 0.76
CA GLY A 93 -6.45 0.19 0.65
C GLY A 93 -7.89 0.61 0.38
N CYS A 94 -8.65 -0.25 -0.27
CA CYS A 94 -10.08 -0.05 -0.50
C CYS A 94 -10.81 -1.21 0.16
N GLU A 95 -11.56 -0.94 1.22
CA GLU A 95 -12.52 -1.92 1.71
C GLU A 95 -13.65 -1.98 0.67
N THR A 96 -13.68 -3.03 -0.14
CA THR A 96 -14.85 -3.33 -0.95
C THR A 96 -15.98 -3.71 0.02
N GLY A 97 -16.73 -2.71 0.45
CA GLY A 97 -17.91 -2.89 1.27
C GLY A 97 -18.85 -3.88 0.58
N VAL A 98 -19.14 -4.98 1.30
CA VAL A 98 -20.28 -5.90 1.17
C VAL A 98 -21.16 -5.62 -0.06
N THR A 99 -21.15 -6.55 -1.02
CA THR A 99 -22.21 -6.63 -2.03
C THR A 99 -23.56 -6.73 -1.31
N LEU A 100 -24.39 -5.69 -1.43
CA LEU A 100 -25.79 -5.71 -0.99
C LEU A 100 -26.60 -6.75 -1.75
#